data_AF-A0A166QR51-F1
#
_entry.id   AF-A0A166QR51-F1
#
_cell.length_a   1.000
_cell.length_b   1.000
_cell.length_c   1.000
_cell.angle_alpha   90.00
_cell.angle_beta   90.00
_cell.angle_gamma   90.00
#
_symmetry.space_group_name_H-M   'P 1'
#
loop_
_entity.id
_entity.type
_entity.pdbx_description
1 polymer ?
#
loop_
_entity_poly.entity_id
_entity_poly.type
_entity_poly.pdbx_seq_one_letter_code
_entity_poly.pdbx_strand_id
1 'polypeptide(L)'
;MNLSNNVKALPLPDKEICVCGLAPAKDKEEQRVDEILSRVQELHAKRMSRQKAAKDLKIPVWKLDIMASHLGLDWPRRIQGGSVEINGVVDTWARHSERLGISVGALRWRLKNSGNIAKDEPLPITKQEARQFTDLRKQGVPAWAAAARLGRPYATLRVAAIKFCEDYAEAVNDAPRIRRSPEEIQAAEAA
;
A
#
# COMPACT_ATOMS: atom_id res chain seq x y z
N MET A 1 29.78 23.43 68.66
CA MET A 1 30.96 24.25 68.36
C MET A 1 32.17 23.34 68.26
N ASN A 2 32.87 23.43 67.12
CA ASN A 2 34.26 23.05 66.83
C ASN A 2 34.76 21.66 67.24
N LEU A 3 34.95 20.79 66.24
CA LEU A 3 36.17 19.99 66.12
C LEU A 3 36.67 20.03 64.68
N SER A 4 37.77 20.74 64.52
CA SER A 4 38.56 20.91 63.31
C SER A 4 39.42 19.68 63.02
N ASN A 5 39.65 19.45 61.73
CA ASN A 5 40.91 19.02 61.11
C ASN A 5 41.62 17.76 61.61
N ASN A 6 41.62 16.72 60.75
CA ASN A 6 42.86 15.99 60.47
C ASN A 6 42.79 15.30 59.10
N VAL A 7 43.13 16.04 58.03
CA VAL A 7 43.36 15.49 56.70
C VAL A 7 44.82 15.01 56.66
N LYS A 8 45.03 13.70 56.76
CA LYS A 8 46.33 13.09 56.48
C LYS A 8 46.54 13.06 54.96
N ALA A 9 47.49 13.88 54.51
CA ALA A 9 48.00 13.88 53.15
C ALA A 9 48.63 12.51 52.80
N LEU A 10 48.21 11.93 51.68
CA LEU A 10 48.94 10.87 50.99
C LEU A 10 49.68 11.50 49.80
N PRO A 11 50.96 11.16 49.57
CA PRO A 11 51.73 11.77 48.50
C PRO A 11 51.29 11.22 47.13
N LEU A 12 51.03 12.14 46.20
CA LEU A 12 50.92 11.82 44.77
C LEU A 12 52.31 11.46 44.25
N PRO A 13 52.49 10.36 43.50
CA PRO A 13 53.71 10.18 42.73
C PRO A 13 53.63 11.05 41.47
N ASP A 14 54.52 12.04 41.42
CA ASP A 14 54.94 12.72 40.19
C ASP A 14 55.46 11.67 39.21
N LYS A 15 54.63 11.32 38.23
CA LYS A 15 55.09 10.72 36.98
C LYS A 15 54.43 11.47 35.84
N GLU A 16 55.20 12.42 35.32
CA GLU A 16 55.07 12.89 33.95
C GLU A 16 55.02 11.69 33.01
N ILE A 17 53.81 11.26 32.64
CA ILE A 17 53.64 10.37 31.50
C ILE A 17 53.53 11.28 30.29
N CYS A 18 54.65 11.38 29.60
CA CYS A 18 54.74 11.86 28.23
C CYS A 18 53.85 10.96 27.36
N VAL A 19 52.62 11.39 27.06
CA VAL A 19 51.74 10.70 26.09
C VAL A 19 52.07 11.22 24.70
N CYS A 20 53.17 10.69 24.17
CA CYS A 20 53.43 10.69 22.73
C CYS A 20 52.39 9.79 22.05
N GLY A 21 51.48 10.39 21.28
CA GLY A 21 50.92 9.83 20.04
C GLY A 21 50.44 8.37 20.03
N LEU A 22 49.38 8.04 20.76
CA LEU A 22 48.56 6.86 20.46
C LEU A 22 47.14 7.29 20.14
N ALA A 23 46.81 7.29 18.85
CA ALA A 23 45.43 7.31 18.38
C ALA A 23 44.68 6.15 19.07
N PRO A 24 43.49 6.38 19.65
CA PRO A 24 42.75 5.30 20.29
C PRO A 24 42.43 4.25 19.23
N ALA A 25 42.85 3.01 19.49
CA ALA A 25 42.45 1.87 18.71
C ALA A 25 40.93 1.74 18.84
N LYS A 26 40.18 2.30 17.88
CA LYS A 26 38.73 2.09 17.76
C LYS A 26 38.46 0.61 17.90
N ASP A 27 37.56 0.23 18.80
CA ASP A 27 37.19 -1.15 19.03
C ASP A 27 36.83 -1.80 17.70
N LYS A 28 37.23 -3.07 17.49
CA LYS A 28 37.05 -3.78 16.20
C LYS A 28 35.62 -3.73 15.67
N GLU A 29 34.66 -3.50 16.55
CA GLU A 29 33.25 -3.34 16.24
C GLU A 29 32.93 -1.97 15.62
N GLU A 30 33.51 -0.88 16.13
CA GLU A 30 33.37 0.46 15.56
C GLU A 30 33.94 0.53 14.14
N GLN A 31 35.09 -0.12 13.90
CA GLN A 31 35.71 -0.18 12.57
C GLN A 31 34.81 -0.90 11.55
N ARG A 32 34.13 -1.97 11.97
CA ARG A 32 33.17 -2.70 11.11
C ARG A 32 31.94 -1.86 10.79
N VAL A 33 31.47 -1.07 11.75
CA VAL A 33 30.32 -0.17 11.53
C VAL A 33 30.69 0.93 10.53
N ASP A 34 31.86 1.55 10.68
CA ASP A 34 32.35 2.58 9.76
C ASP A 34 32.52 2.03 8.32
N GLU A 35 33.02 0.79 8.17
CA GLU A 35 33.16 0.12 6.87
C GLU A 35 31.79 -0.13 6.22
N ILE A 36 30.80 -0.60 6.98
CA ILE A 36 29.44 -0.83 6.49
C ILE A 36 28.78 0.48 6.07
N LEU A 37 28.92 1.55 6.87
CA LEU A 37 28.33 2.86 6.55
C LEU A 37 28.96 3.47 5.29
N SER A 38 30.28 3.36 5.15
CA SER A 38 31.00 3.80 3.93
C SER A 38 30.50 3.03 2.71
N ARG A 39 30.32 1.71 2.86
CA ARG A 39 29.78 0.88 1.77
C ARG A 39 28.35 1.26 1.40
N VAL A 40 27.49 1.60 2.36
CA VAL A 40 26.12 2.08 2.09
C VAL A 40 26.14 3.36 1.25
N GLN A 41 27.05 4.30 1.55
CA GLN A 41 27.22 5.53 0.76
C GLN A 41 27.67 5.23 -0.69
N GLU A 42 28.64 4.33 -0.88
CA GLU A 42 29.07 3.91 -2.22
C GLU A 42 27.92 3.30 -3.04
N LEU A 43 27.12 2.44 -2.41
CA LEU A 43 26.00 1.77 -3.08
C LEU A 43 24.89 2.76 -3.43
N HIS A 44 24.67 3.78 -2.59
CA HIS A 44 23.75 4.89 -2.88
C HIS A 44 24.26 5.75 -4.04
N ALA A 45 25.54 6.12 -4.04
CA ALA A 45 26.17 6.88 -5.12
C ALA A 45 26.07 6.15 -6.48
N LYS A 46 26.19 4.81 -6.47
CA LYS A 46 25.97 3.95 -7.65
C LYS A 46 24.50 3.83 -8.09
N ARG A 47 23.57 4.54 -7.43
CA ARG A 47 22.11 4.51 -7.68
C ARG A 47 21.54 3.09 -7.71
N MET A 48 22.07 2.18 -6.89
CA MET A 48 21.53 0.83 -6.83
C MET A 48 20.12 0.83 -6.24
N SER A 49 19.32 -0.20 -6.55
CA SER A 49 18.03 -0.37 -5.88
C SER A 49 18.23 -0.81 -4.43
N ARG A 50 17.34 -0.36 -3.53
CA ARG A 50 17.37 -0.65 -2.08
C ARG A 50 17.49 -2.14 -1.78
N GLN A 51 16.73 -2.97 -2.50
CA GLN A 51 16.76 -4.44 -2.37
C GLN A 51 18.10 -5.04 -2.82
N LYS A 52 18.71 -4.50 -3.89
CA LYS A 52 20.00 -4.96 -4.39
C LYS A 52 21.12 -4.56 -3.43
N ALA A 53 21.07 -3.36 -2.86
CA ALA A 53 22.03 -2.91 -1.85
C ALA A 53 21.95 -3.72 -0.55
N ALA A 54 20.74 -4.01 -0.07
CA ALA A 54 20.54 -4.88 1.09
C ALA A 54 21.09 -6.30 0.86
N LYS A 55 20.90 -6.85 -0.36
CA LYS A 55 21.44 -8.15 -0.74
C LYS A 55 22.97 -8.17 -0.83
N ASP A 56 23.58 -7.11 -1.36
CA ASP A 56 25.05 -6.95 -1.45
C ASP A 56 25.69 -6.92 -0.05
N LEU A 57 25.07 -6.16 0.85
CA LEU A 57 25.51 -6.01 2.24
C LEU A 57 25.11 -7.18 3.16
N LYS A 58 24.36 -8.17 2.66
CA LYS A 58 23.81 -9.29 3.44
C LYS A 58 23.04 -8.84 4.69
N ILE A 59 22.40 -7.68 4.64
CA ILE A 59 21.56 -7.14 5.73
C ILE A 59 20.09 -7.09 5.30
N PRO A 60 19.14 -7.22 6.25
CA PRO A 60 17.73 -7.01 5.93
C PRO A 60 17.46 -5.54 5.58
N VAL A 61 16.49 -5.32 4.69
CA VAL A 61 16.16 -3.97 4.16
C VAL A 61 15.87 -2.95 5.28
N TRP A 62 15.17 -3.34 6.35
CA TRP A 62 14.86 -2.43 7.45
C TRP A 62 16.11 -1.90 8.17
N LYS A 63 17.20 -2.68 8.24
CA LYS A 63 18.46 -2.25 8.85
C LYS A 63 19.20 -1.27 7.96
N LEU A 64 19.16 -1.49 6.65
CA LEU A 64 19.65 -0.54 5.65
C LEU A 64 18.85 0.78 5.70
N ASP A 65 17.55 0.73 5.96
CA ASP A 65 16.71 1.93 6.09
C ASP A 65 17.09 2.78 7.30
N ILE A 66 17.40 2.15 8.44
CA ILE A 66 17.89 2.84 9.64
C ILE A 66 19.24 3.51 9.34
N MET A 67 20.18 2.78 8.73
CA MET A 67 21.49 3.32 8.35
C MET A 67 21.38 4.48 7.35
N ALA A 68 20.55 4.33 6.31
CA ALA A 68 20.30 5.38 5.33
C ALA A 68 19.67 6.62 5.97
N SER A 69 18.77 6.42 6.95
CA SER A 69 18.15 7.53 7.69
C SER A 69 19.17 8.28 8.54
N HIS A 70 20.07 7.58 9.24
CA HIS A 70 21.16 8.22 10.00
C HIS A 70 22.14 8.99 9.12
N LEU A 71 22.36 8.51 7.89
CA LEU A 71 23.23 9.16 6.91
C LEU A 71 22.52 10.26 6.10
N GLY A 72 21.22 10.51 6.32
CA GLY A 72 20.43 11.46 5.54
C GLY A 72 20.29 11.08 4.06
N LEU A 73 20.48 9.80 3.72
CA LEU A 73 20.39 9.31 2.35
C LEU A 73 18.94 8.97 2.00
N ASP A 74 18.33 9.75 1.11
CA ASP A 74 17.03 9.39 0.55
C ASP A 74 17.22 8.30 -0.51
N TRP A 75 16.78 7.09 -0.17
CA TRP A 75 16.78 5.97 -1.11
C TRP A 75 15.38 5.88 -1.74
N PRO A 76 15.23 6.16 -3.05
CA PRO A 76 13.92 6.19 -3.66
C PRO A 76 13.24 4.84 -3.46
N ARG A 77 12.08 4.86 -2.80
CA ARG A 77 11.25 3.67 -2.65
C ARG A 77 10.85 3.22 -4.05
N ARG A 78 11.09 1.95 -4.35
CA ARG A 78 10.62 1.36 -5.61
C ARG A 78 9.10 1.48 -5.61
N ILE A 79 8.56 2.26 -6.54
CA ILE A 79 7.12 2.44 -6.67
C ILE A 79 6.51 1.05 -6.87
N GLN A 80 5.70 0.63 -5.91
CA GLN A 80 5.17 -0.71 -5.83
C GLN A 80 4.02 -0.81 -6.85
N GLY A 81 4.33 -1.33 -8.03
CA GLY A 81 3.40 -1.43 -9.14
C GLY A 81 4.15 -1.20 -10.43
N GLY A 82 4.37 -2.27 -11.19
CA GLY A 82 5.05 -2.19 -12.48
C GLY A 82 4.47 -1.11 -13.38
N SER A 83 5.32 -0.57 -14.25
CA SER A 83 4.92 0.41 -15.26
C SER A 83 3.95 -0.24 -16.25
N VAL A 84 2.90 0.48 -16.59
CA VAL A 84 1.90 0.05 -17.57
C VAL A 84 1.71 1.16 -18.58
N GLU A 85 1.58 0.75 -19.84
CA GLU A 85 1.25 1.66 -20.93
C GLU A 85 -0.26 1.86 -20.99
N ILE A 86 -0.68 3.11 -20.84
CA ILE A 86 -2.08 3.52 -20.97
C ILE A 86 -2.10 4.74 -21.89
N ASN A 87 -2.85 4.65 -22.99
CA ASN A 87 -2.96 5.69 -24.02
C ASN A 87 -1.60 6.18 -24.56
N GLY A 88 -0.66 5.25 -24.82
CA GLY A 88 0.68 5.57 -25.33
C GLY A 88 1.64 6.17 -24.29
N VAL A 89 1.25 6.25 -23.01
CA VAL A 89 2.11 6.73 -21.93
C VAL A 89 2.46 5.59 -20.99
N VAL A 90 3.76 5.27 -20.89
CA VAL A 90 4.29 4.28 -19.94
C VAL A 90 4.51 4.96 -18.60
N ASP A 91 3.71 4.58 -17.61
CA ASP A 91 3.87 5.09 -16.25
C ASP A 91 3.36 4.09 -15.21
N THR A 92 3.58 4.39 -13.94
CA THR A 92 3.08 3.61 -12.81
C THR A 92 1.55 3.73 -12.70
N TRP A 93 0.91 2.67 -12.19
CA TRP A 93 -0.53 2.66 -11.94
C TRP A 93 -1.00 3.84 -11.08
N ALA A 94 -0.20 4.25 -10.09
CA ALA A 94 -0.52 5.37 -9.21
C ALA A 94 -0.57 6.69 -9.99
N ARG A 95 0.42 6.97 -10.84
CA ARG A 95 0.41 8.19 -11.66
C ARG A 95 -0.69 8.21 -12.71
N HIS A 96 -0.99 7.07 -13.33
CA HIS A 96 -2.15 6.96 -14.21
C HIS A 96 -3.45 7.23 -13.46
N SER A 97 -3.59 6.69 -12.24
CA SER A 97 -4.73 6.91 -11.37
C SER A 97 -4.91 8.40 -11.02
N GLU A 98 -3.84 9.08 -10.61
CA GLU A 98 -3.86 10.52 -10.30
C GLU A 98 -4.23 11.36 -11.51
N ARG A 99 -3.57 11.12 -12.65
CA ARG A 99 -3.79 11.87 -13.88
C ARG A 99 -5.21 11.72 -14.43
N LEU A 100 -5.77 10.52 -14.33
CA LEU A 100 -7.11 10.23 -14.84
C LEU A 100 -8.20 10.50 -13.80
N GLY A 101 -7.84 10.76 -12.55
CA GLY A 101 -8.79 10.94 -11.44
C GLY A 101 -9.64 9.70 -11.16
N ILE A 102 -9.11 8.51 -11.45
CA ILE A 102 -9.77 7.20 -11.28
C ILE A 102 -8.93 6.36 -10.33
N SER A 103 -9.53 5.63 -9.39
CA SER A 103 -8.76 4.78 -8.48
C SER A 103 -8.00 3.67 -9.23
N VAL A 104 -6.84 3.25 -8.73
CA VAL A 104 -6.03 2.17 -9.33
C VAL A 104 -6.86 0.89 -9.53
N GLY A 105 -7.75 0.56 -8.60
CA GLY A 105 -8.63 -0.61 -8.71
C GLY A 105 -9.61 -0.50 -9.88
N ALA A 106 -10.27 0.65 -10.02
CA ALA A 106 -11.18 0.91 -11.14
C ALA A 106 -10.42 0.94 -12.48
N LEU A 107 -9.21 1.51 -12.49
CA LEU A 107 -8.35 1.54 -13.67
C LEU A 107 -7.97 0.13 -14.14
N ARG A 108 -7.56 -0.74 -13.22
CA ARG A 108 -7.27 -2.17 -13.52
C ARG A 108 -8.50 -2.91 -14.04
N TRP A 109 -9.64 -2.72 -13.38
CA TRP A 109 -10.89 -3.37 -13.77
C TRP A 109 -11.33 -2.94 -15.17
N ARG A 110 -11.24 -1.64 -15.48
CA ARG A 110 -11.57 -1.08 -16.80
C ARG A 110 -10.65 -1.60 -17.89
N LEU A 111 -9.34 -1.61 -17.64
CA LEU A 111 -8.39 -2.15 -18.61
C LEU A 111 -8.66 -3.64 -18.92
N LYS A 112 -9.07 -4.41 -17.89
CA LYS A 112 -9.37 -5.84 -18.04
C LYS A 112 -10.70 -6.11 -18.74
N ASN A 113 -11.74 -5.32 -18.45
CA ASN A 113 -13.11 -5.67 -18.82
C ASN A 113 -13.72 -4.81 -19.93
N SER A 114 -13.39 -3.52 -19.99
CA SER A 114 -14.02 -2.59 -20.94
C SER A 114 -13.07 -2.09 -22.03
N GLY A 115 -11.75 -2.15 -21.80
CA GLY A 115 -10.75 -1.52 -22.68
C GLY A 115 -10.86 0.01 -22.75
N ASN A 116 -11.88 0.59 -22.14
CA ASN A 116 -12.17 2.02 -22.12
C ASN A 116 -11.84 2.60 -20.75
N ILE A 117 -10.96 3.59 -20.77
CA ILE A 117 -10.35 4.21 -19.59
C ILE A 117 -11.07 5.51 -19.23
N ALA A 118 -11.92 6.00 -20.14
CA ALA A 118 -12.76 7.15 -19.92
C ALA A 118 -13.54 7.01 -18.62
N LYS A 119 -13.77 8.15 -17.96
CA LYS A 119 -14.63 8.24 -16.79
C LYS A 119 -16.07 8.07 -17.29
N ASP A 120 -16.52 6.82 -17.38
CA ASP A 120 -17.96 6.55 -17.52
C ASP A 120 -18.61 7.13 -16.28
N GLU A 121 -19.26 8.28 -16.43
CA GLU A 121 -20.17 8.77 -15.42
C GLU A 121 -21.35 7.79 -15.42
N PRO A 122 -21.58 7.06 -14.32
CA PRO A 122 -22.74 6.21 -14.25
C PRO A 122 -23.95 7.11 -14.40
N LEU A 123 -24.71 6.92 -15.48
CA LEU A 123 -25.96 7.62 -15.71
C LEU A 123 -26.79 7.52 -14.42
N PRO A 124 -27.32 8.64 -13.91
CA PRO A 124 -28.04 8.65 -12.65
C PRO A 124 -29.25 7.71 -12.76
N ILE A 125 -29.33 6.73 -11.84
CA ILE A 125 -30.47 5.82 -11.81
C ILE A 125 -31.71 6.60 -11.42
N THR A 126 -32.74 6.47 -12.24
CA THR A 126 -34.04 7.09 -12.02
C THR A 126 -34.83 6.34 -10.93
N LYS A 127 -35.74 7.04 -10.25
CA LYS A 127 -36.67 6.40 -9.29
C LYS A 127 -37.52 5.30 -9.97
N GLN A 128 -37.79 5.44 -11.26
CA GLN A 128 -38.56 4.48 -12.04
C GLN A 128 -37.81 3.17 -12.25
N GLU A 129 -36.54 3.22 -12.64
CA GLU A 129 -35.69 2.02 -12.76
C GLU A 129 -35.56 1.27 -11.42
N ALA A 130 -35.45 2.02 -10.31
CA ALA A 130 -35.41 1.43 -8.96
C ALA A 130 -36.71 0.70 -8.60
N ARG A 131 -37.88 1.27 -8.93
CA ARG A 131 -39.19 0.62 -8.74
C ARG A 131 -39.35 -0.62 -9.60
N GLN A 132 -39.00 -0.53 -10.88
CA GLN A 132 -39.03 -1.68 -11.80
C GLN A 132 -38.17 -2.84 -11.30
N PHE A 133 -36.99 -2.54 -10.72
CA PHE A 133 -36.16 -3.55 -10.10
C PHE A 133 -36.84 -4.19 -8.88
N THR A 134 -37.44 -3.40 -7.99
CA THR A 134 -38.19 -3.91 -6.83
C THR A 134 -39.40 -4.75 -7.26
N ASP A 135 -40.14 -4.33 -8.28
CA ASP A 135 -41.31 -5.07 -8.80
C ASP A 135 -40.91 -6.43 -9.37
N LEU A 136 -39.79 -6.50 -10.11
CA LEU A 136 -39.23 -7.76 -10.59
C LEU A 136 -38.83 -8.69 -9.43
N ARG A 137 -38.32 -8.13 -8.34
CA ARG A 137 -38.01 -8.91 -7.12
C ARG A 137 -39.27 -9.47 -6.50
N LYS A 138 -40.35 -8.67 -6.36
CA LYS A 138 -41.66 -9.14 -5.85
C LYS A 138 -42.27 -10.25 -6.71
N GLN A 139 -42.01 -10.22 -8.02
CA GLN A 139 -42.42 -11.29 -8.95
C GLN A 139 -41.57 -12.57 -8.83
N GLY A 140 -40.64 -12.65 -7.88
CA GLY A 140 -39.78 -13.81 -7.65
C GLY A 140 -38.59 -13.89 -8.59
N VAL A 141 -38.27 -12.84 -9.37
CA VAL A 141 -37.10 -12.85 -10.26
C VAL A 141 -35.81 -12.75 -9.42
N PRO A 142 -34.80 -13.60 -9.68
CA PRO A 142 -33.52 -13.50 -8.99
C PRO A 142 -32.83 -12.18 -9.34
N ALA A 143 -32.10 -11.63 -8.38
CA ALA A 143 -31.59 -10.25 -8.45
C ALA A 143 -30.66 -10.00 -9.65
N TRP A 144 -29.87 -11.00 -10.05
CA TRP A 144 -29.00 -10.92 -11.23
C TRP A 144 -29.82 -10.83 -12.53
N ALA A 145 -30.90 -11.61 -12.65
CA ALA A 145 -31.73 -11.63 -13.86
C ALA A 145 -32.57 -10.34 -13.97
N ALA A 146 -33.07 -9.83 -12.84
CA ALA A 146 -33.73 -8.53 -12.80
C ALA A 146 -32.79 -7.39 -13.23
N ALA A 147 -31.54 -7.42 -12.75
CA ALA A 147 -30.53 -6.44 -13.15
C ALA A 147 -30.16 -6.55 -14.64
N ALA A 148 -30.04 -7.77 -15.17
CA ALA A 148 -29.78 -8.04 -16.58
C ALA A 148 -30.91 -7.50 -17.48
N ARG A 149 -32.19 -7.69 -17.10
CA ARG A 149 -33.35 -7.15 -17.85
C ARG A 149 -33.35 -5.63 -17.95
N LEU A 150 -32.84 -4.94 -16.93
CA LEU A 150 -32.74 -3.49 -16.89
C LEU A 150 -31.43 -2.97 -17.51
N GLY A 151 -30.51 -3.86 -17.91
CA GLY A 151 -29.22 -3.48 -18.49
C GLY A 151 -28.31 -2.70 -17.53
N ARG A 152 -28.50 -2.86 -16.21
CA ARG A 152 -27.73 -2.13 -15.19
C ARG A 152 -27.01 -3.09 -14.24
N PRO A 153 -25.88 -2.68 -13.65
CA PRO A 153 -25.23 -3.47 -12.61
C PRO A 153 -26.14 -3.64 -11.39
N TYR A 154 -26.21 -4.87 -10.88
CA TYR A 154 -27.01 -5.22 -9.69
C TYR A 154 -26.71 -4.31 -8.48
N ALA A 155 -25.42 -4.03 -8.21
CA ALA A 155 -25.02 -3.21 -7.07
C ALA A 155 -25.63 -1.80 -7.12
N THR A 156 -25.66 -1.20 -8.31
CA THR A 156 -26.21 0.15 -8.51
C THR A 156 -27.72 0.15 -8.33
N LEU A 157 -28.42 -0.82 -8.92
CA LEU A 157 -29.88 -0.97 -8.78
C LEU A 157 -30.29 -1.27 -7.33
N ARG A 158 -29.52 -2.09 -6.61
CA ARG A 158 -29.76 -2.38 -5.19
C ARG A 158 -29.68 -1.11 -4.34
N VAL A 159 -28.63 -0.32 -4.52
CA VAL A 159 -28.46 0.93 -3.76
C VAL A 159 -29.59 1.91 -4.09
N ALA A 160 -29.97 2.01 -5.37
CA ALA A 160 -31.09 2.84 -5.79
C ALA A 160 -32.44 2.37 -5.21
N ALA A 161 -32.70 1.06 -5.21
CA ALA A 161 -33.91 0.48 -4.65
C ALA A 161 -34.02 0.70 -3.13
N ILE A 162 -32.93 0.52 -2.38
CA ILE A 162 -32.88 0.85 -0.95
C ILE A 162 -33.19 2.33 -0.70
N LYS A 163 -32.72 3.22 -1.58
CA LYS A 163 -32.89 4.67 -1.42
C LYS A 163 -34.28 5.17 -1.80
N PHE A 164 -34.91 4.57 -2.81
CA PHE A 164 -36.12 5.11 -3.43
C PHE A 164 -37.39 4.27 -3.20
N CYS A 165 -37.25 3.04 -2.73
CA CYS A 165 -38.35 2.10 -2.53
C CYS A 165 -38.32 1.60 -1.07
N GLU A 166 -39.30 2.03 -0.26
CA GLU A 166 -39.40 1.66 1.17
C GLU A 166 -39.72 0.17 1.36
N ASP A 167 -40.42 -0.40 0.39
CA ASP A 167 -40.88 -1.79 0.31
C ASP A 167 -39.82 -2.77 -0.22
N TYR A 168 -38.60 -2.29 -0.52
CA TYR A 168 -37.53 -3.14 -1.05
C TYR A 168 -37.11 -4.24 -0.05
N ALA A 169 -37.17 -3.97 1.25
CA ALA A 169 -36.81 -4.94 2.28
C ALA A 169 -37.71 -6.19 2.26
N GLU A 170 -39.02 -5.98 2.07
CA GLU A 170 -40.00 -7.07 1.94
C GLU A 170 -39.76 -7.86 0.65
N ALA A 171 -39.56 -7.16 -0.48
CA ALA A 171 -39.28 -7.78 -1.77
C ALA A 171 -37.99 -8.63 -1.78
N VAL A 172 -37.02 -8.35 -0.91
CA VAL A 172 -35.79 -9.17 -0.77
C VAL A 172 -36.04 -10.45 0.00
N ASN A 173 -36.97 -10.45 0.96
CA ASN A 173 -37.29 -11.61 1.79
C ASN A 173 -38.07 -12.67 1.02
N ASP A 174 -38.99 -12.25 0.15
CA ASP A 174 -39.84 -13.15 -0.63
C ASP A 174 -39.14 -13.73 -1.86
N ALA A 175 -38.10 -13.06 -2.34
CA ALA A 175 -37.47 -13.40 -3.61
C ALA A 175 -36.28 -14.36 -3.46
N PRO A 176 -35.99 -15.19 -4.47
CA PRO A 176 -34.90 -16.17 -4.41
C PRO A 176 -33.56 -15.49 -4.13
N ARG A 177 -32.82 -16.07 -3.17
CA ARG A 177 -31.51 -15.59 -2.67
C ARG A 177 -30.33 -15.99 -3.55
N ILE A 178 -30.58 -16.58 -4.71
CA ILE A 178 -29.52 -17.05 -5.62
C ILE A 178 -28.74 -15.82 -6.12
N ARG A 179 -27.49 -15.70 -5.67
CA ARG A 179 -26.60 -14.57 -5.97
C ARG A 179 -25.76 -14.77 -7.24
N ARG A 180 -25.59 -16.02 -7.67
CA ARG A 180 -24.77 -16.41 -8.82
C ARG A 180 -25.69 -16.72 -10.00
N SER A 181 -25.28 -16.35 -11.21
CA SER A 181 -25.97 -16.86 -12.40
C SER A 181 -25.76 -18.37 -12.52
N PRO A 182 -26.65 -19.10 -13.22
CA PRO A 182 -26.43 -20.51 -13.52
C PRO A 182 -25.07 -20.76 -14.19
N GLU A 183 -24.62 -19.84 -15.04
CA GLU A 183 -23.31 -19.88 -15.69
C GLU A 183 -22.15 -19.75 -14.68
N GLU A 184 -22.26 -18.85 -13.69
CA GLU A 184 -21.27 -18.71 -12.61
C GLU A 184 -21.25 -19.90 -11.66
N ILE A 185 -22.40 -20.56 -11.46
CA ILE A 185 -22.50 -21.79 -10.68
C ILE A 185 -21.81 -22.93 -11.45
N GLN A 186 -22.12 -23.09 -12.74
CA GLN A 186 -21.48 -24.09 -13.60
C GLN A 186 -19.97 -23.84 -13.74
N ALA A 187 -19.53 -22.59 -13.90
CA ALA A 187 -18.12 -22.24 -13.98
C ALA A 187 -17.37 -22.49 -12.65
N ALA A 188 -18.06 -22.39 -11.50
CA ALA A 188 -17.49 -22.71 -10.20
C ALA A 188 -17.49 -24.22 -9.89
N GLU A 189 -18.39 -24.99 -10.49
CA GLU A 189 -18.41 -26.46 -10.38
C GLU A 189 -17.43 -27.13 -11.35
N ALA A 190 -17.10 -26.48 -12.46
CA ALA A 190 -16.12 -26.95 -13.46
C ALA A 190 -14.65 -26.58 -13.13
N ALA A 191 -14.41 -25.86 -12.02
CA ALA A 191 -13.09 -25.41 -11.57
C ALA A 191 -12.65 -26.18 -10.31
#